data_AF-A0A539EET5-F1
#
_entry.id   AF-A0A539EET5-F1
#
_cell.length_a   1.000
_cell.length_b   1.000
_cell.length_c   1.000
_cell.angle_alpha   90.00
_cell.angle_beta   90.00
_cell.angle_gamma   90.00
#
_symmetry.space_group_name_H-M   'P 1'
#
loop_
_entity.id
_entity.type
_entity.pdbx_description
1 polymer ?
#
loop_
_entity_poly.entity_id
_entity_poly.type
_entity_poly.pdbx_seq_one_letter_code
_entity_poly.pdbx_strand_id
1 'polypeptide(L)'
;MERIECRTYKNYAVVAEKSAAEFQALINLITVPETWFFRDDEPFVYLAEYIHTVRLKNQDVRPLSILSLPCSSGEEPYTIAMVLRECGLAYSEFRIHAYDINGAVLEKARQGLYSNHSFRSANRTIVLPKSCGRRLILMWAIY
;
A
#
# COMPACT_ATOMS: atom_id res chain seq x y z
N MET A 1 -4.73 7.33 -27.46
CA MET A 1 -5.35 7.11 -28.79
C MET A 1 -4.35 7.13 -29.94
N GLU A 2 -3.16 7.73 -29.80
CA GLU A 2 -2.13 7.72 -30.86
C GLU A 2 -1.45 6.35 -31.07
N ARG A 3 -1.36 5.50 -30.04
CA ARG A 3 -0.71 4.17 -30.13
C ARG A 3 -1.39 3.16 -31.07
N ILE A 4 -2.67 3.35 -31.43
CA ILE A 4 -3.46 2.36 -32.20
C ILE A 4 -4.28 3.01 -33.32
N GLU A 5 -3.92 4.23 -33.74
CA GLU A 5 -4.62 4.98 -34.80
C GLU A 5 -6.18 4.98 -34.68
N CYS A 6 -6.71 4.89 -33.46
CA CYS A 6 -8.15 4.91 -33.25
C CYS A 6 -8.63 6.36 -33.19
N ARG A 7 -9.35 6.79 -34.23
CA ARG A 7 -9.83 8.18 -34.38
C ARG A 7 -11.03 8.53 -33.48
N THR A 8 -11.68 7.54 -32.89
CA THR A 8 -12.85 7.74 -32.01
C THR A 8 -12.80 6.80 -30.80
N TYR A 9 -13.40 7.22 -29.68
CA TYR A 9 -13.48 6.41 -28.46
C TYR A 9 -14.27 5.11 -28.68
N LYS A 10 -15.29 5.11 -29.56
CA LYS A 10 -16.10 3.92 -29.88
C LYS A 10 -15.25 2.83 -30.54
N ASN A 11 -14.39 3.21 -31.49
CA ASN A 11 -13.51 2.26 -32.16
C ASN A 11 -12.46 1.70 -31.19
N TYR A 12 -11.96 2.55 -30.29
CA TYR A 12 -11.04 2.11 -29.23
C TYR A 12 -11.70 1.14 -28.25
N ALA A 13 -12.97 1.36 -27.86
CA ALA A 13 -13.70 0.46 -26.96
C ALA A 13 -13.81 -0.97 -27.53
N VAL A 14 -14.11 -1.11 -28.83
CA VAL A 14 -14.17 -2.42 -29.50
C VAL A 14 -12.81 -3.13 -29.50
N VAL A 15 -11.71 -2.38 -29.64
CA VAL A 15 -10.35 -2.93 -29.59
C VAL A 15 -10.00 -3.37 -28.16
N ALA A 16 -10.30 -2.53 -27.17
CA ALA A 16 -10.05 -2.84 -25.76
C ALA A 16 -10.86 -4.07 -25.29
N GLU A 17 -12.12 -4.23 -25.72
CA GLU A 17 -12.93 -5.42 -25.41
C GLU A 17 -12.34 -6.72 -25.95
N LYS A 18 -11.63 -6.67 -27.08
CA LYS A 18 -11.08 -7.85 -27.77
C LYS A 18 -9.65 -8.16 -27.38
N SER A 19 -8.97 -7.29 -26.64
CA SER A 19 -7.57 -7.43 -26.29
C SER A 19 -7.36 -7.13 -24.80
N ALA A 20 -7.01 -8.16 -24.03
CA ALA A 20 -6.70 -8.02 -22.62
C ALA A 20 -5.57 -7.02 -22.35
N ALA A 21 -4.58 -6.95 -23.24
CA ALA A 21 -3.47 -6.00 -23.13
C ALA A 21 -3.95 -4.54 -23.29
N GLU A 22 -4.87 -4.28 -24.23
CA GLU A 22 -5.42 -2.94 -24.43
C GLU A 22 -6.43 -2.55 -23.36
N PHE A 23 -7.21 -3.51 -22.88
CA PHE A 23 -8.05 -3.31 -21.72
C PHE A 23 -7.22 -2.90 -20.49
N GLN A 24 -6.10 -3.59 -20.25
CA GLN A 24 -5.19 -3.25 -19.16
C GLN A 24 -4.52 -1.88 -19.38
N ALA A 25 -4.15 -1.54 -20.61
CA ALA A 25 -3.60 -0.22 -20.93
C ALA A 25 -4.62 0.91 -20.67
N LEU A 26 -5.90 0.67 -20.98
CA LEU A 26 -6.99 1.60 -20.66
C LEU A 26 -7.16 1.75 -19.15
N ILE A 27 -7.20 0.65 -18.39
CA ILE A 27 -7.26 0.68 -16.92
C ILE A 27 -6.12 1.53 -16.35
N ASN A 28 -4.90 1.30 -16.83
CA ASN A 28 -3.72 2.02 -16.37
C ASN A 28 -3.78 3.53 -16.69
N LEU A 29 -4.48 3.91 -17.77
CA LEU A 29 -4.63 5.30 -18.19
C LEU A 29 -5.70 6.05 -17.37
N ILE A 30 -6.79 5.37 -17.01
CA ILE A 30 -7.92 6.01 -16.30
C ILE A 30 -7.75 6.01 -14.78
N THR A 31 -6.93 5.09 -14.24
CA THR A 31 -6.63 5.05 -12.81
C THR A 31 -5.65 6.16 -12.47
N VAL A 32 -5.94 6.92 -11.42
CA VAL A 32 -5.04 7.95 -10.89
C VAL A 32 -4.32 7.36 -9.69
N PRO A 33 -3.04 6.95 -9.82
CA PRO A 33 -2.32 6.33 -8.73
C PRO A 33 -1.81 7.40 -7.77
N GLU A 34 -2.67 7.81 -6.84
CA GLU A 34 -2.28 8.66 -5.73
C GLU A 34 -2.22 7.87 -4.42
N THR A 35 -1.02 7.68 -3.91
CA THR A 35 -0.76 7.08 -2.60
C THR A 35 0.56 7.62 -2.05
N TRP A 36 0.72 7.58 -0.73
CA TRP A 36 1.92 7.99 -0.02
C TRP A 36 1.99 7.28 1.32
N PHE A 37 3.18 7.21 1.90
CA PHE A 37 3.38 6.53 3.19
C PHE A 37 2.57 7.21 4.27
N PHE A 38 1.93 6.40 5.12
CA PHE A 38 1.06 6.88 6.20
C PHE A 38 0.03 7.91 5.74
N ARG A 39 -0.57 7.67 4.57
CA ARG A 39 -1.77 8.38 4.16
C ARG A 39 -2.87 8.06 5.16
N ASP A 40 -3.44 9.11 5.75
CA ASP A 40 -4.49 9.04 6.77
C ASP A 40 -4.05 8.14 7.94
N ASP A 41 -3.41 8.69 8.97
CA ASP A 41 -2.66 7.93 9.98
C ASP A 41 -3.54 7.15 10.98
N GLU A 42 -4.81 7.51 11.13
CA GLU A 42 -5.77 6.89 12.06
C GLU A 42 -5.87 5.36 11.96
N PRO A 43 -6.03 4.72 10.77
CA PRO A 43 -6.13 3.27 10.65
C PRO A 43 -4.88 2.54 11.15
N PHE A 44 -3.70 3.16 11.01
CA PHE A 44 -2.45 2.59 11.50
C PHE A 44 -2.31 2.69 13.01
N VAL A 45 -2.82 3.78 13.60
CA VAL A 45 -2.95 3.91 15.06
C VAL A 45 -3.88 2.84 15.61
N TYR A 46 -5.06 2.64 15.00
CA TYR A 46 -5.98 1.58 15.39
C TYR A 46 -5.40 0.17 15.22
N LEU A 47 -4.65 -0.07 14.14
CA LEU A 47 -3.95 -1.34 13.94
C LEU A 47 -2.97 -1.60 15.09
N ALA A 48 -2.16 -0.60 15.45
CA ALA A 48 -1.23 -0.70 16.57
C ALA A 48 -1.95 -0.99 17.91
N GLU A 49 -3.07 -0.32 18.18
CA GLU A 49 -3.88 -0.58 19.36
C GLU A 49 -4.43 -2.01 19.37
N TYR A 50 -4.96 -2.48 18.25
CA TYR A 50 -5.49 -3.85 18.11
C TYR A 50 -4.43 -4.91 18.43
N ILE A 51 -3.20 -4.73 17.91
CA ILE A 51 -2.08 -5.64 18.17
C ILE A 51 -1.82 -5.76 19.68
N HIS A 52 -1.75 -4.64 20.39
CA HIS A 52 -1.42 -4.64 21.81
C HIS A 52 -2.59 -5.05 22.72
N THR A 53 -3.81 -4.68 22.36
CA THR A 53 -4.98 -4.88 23.23
C THR A 53 -5.63 -6.23 23.04
N VAL A 54 -5.65 -6.74 21.81
CA VAL A 54 -6.35 -7.99 21.48
C VAL A 54 -5.34 -9.11 21.28
N ARG A 55 -4.39 -8.93 20.36
CA ARG A 55 -3.57 -10.04 19.88
C ARG A 55 -2.53 -10.50 20.90
N LEU A 56 -1.72 -9.57 21.41
CA LEU A 56 -0.67 -9.90 22.39
C LEU A 56 -1.25 -10.34 23.73
N LYS A 57 -2.40 -9.80 24.15
CA LYS A 57 -3.09 -10.24 25.38
C LYS A 57 -3.66 -11.65 25.27
N ASN A 58 -4.23 -11.99 24.12
CA ASN A 58 -4.84 -13.31 23.89
C ASN A 58 -3.82 -14.39 23.53
N GLN A 59 -2.52 -14.05 23.43
CA GLN A 59 -1.45 -14.97 23.02
C GLN A 59 -1.77 -15.72 21.71
N ASP A 60 -2.46 -15.07 20.76
CA ASP A 60 -2.81 -15.70 19.49
C ASP A 60 -1.55 -15.86 18.63
N VAL A 61 -1.04 -17.09 18.59
CA VAL A 61 0.16 -17.49 17.87
C VAL A 61 -0.03 -17.65 16.36
N ARG A 62 -1.28 -17.59 15.85
CA ARG A 62 -1.53 -17.76 14.40
C ARG A 62 -1.08 -16.53 13.63
N PRO A 63 -0.31 -16.64 12.52
CA PRO A 63 0.14 -15.47 11.78
C PRO A 63 -1.02 -14.55 11.35
N LEU A 64 -0.86 -13.25 11.58
CA LEU A 64 -1.83 -12.23 11.19
C LEU A 64 -1.86 -12.08 9.67
N SER A 65 -3.02 -12.23 9.04
CA SER A 65 -3.18 -11.99 7.61
C SER A 65 -3.91 -10.66 7.40
N ILE A 66 -3.30 -9.76 6.61
CA ILE A 66 -3.85 -8.44 6.27
C ILE A 66 -4.00 -8.32 4.77
N LEU A 67 -5.12 -7.74 4.33
CA LEU A 67 -5.42 -7.48 2.92
C LEU A 67 -5.44 -5.96 2.67
N SER A 68 -4.59 -5.49 1.76
CA SER A 68 -4.54 -4.10 1.28
C SER A 68 -5.05 -4.04 -0.16
N LEU A 69 -6.13 -3.30 -0.37
CA LEU A 69 -6.89 -3.21 -1.62
C LEU A 69 -7.59 -1.85 -1.74
N PRO A 70 -7.40 -1.07 -2.82
CA PRO A 70 -6.33 -1.16 -3.82
C PRO A 70 -5.00 -0.61 -3.27
N CYS A 71 -3.89 -1.32 -3.47
CA CYS A 71 -2.60 -0.94 -2.86
C CYS A 71 -1.76 0.08 -3.65
N SER A 72 -2.15 0.42 -4.88
CA SER A 72 -1.45 1.34 -5.77
C SER A 72 0.05 0.98 -5.91
N SER A 73 0.96 1.93 -5.70
CA SER A 73 2.41 1.70 -5.74
C SER A 73 3.00 1.10 -4.47
N GLY A 74 2.18 0.62 -3.52
CA GLY A 74 2.63 -0.20 -2.39
C GLY A 74 2.92 0.56 -1.09
N GLU A 75 2.79 1.88 -1.05
CA GLU A 75 3.05 2.67 0.16
C GLU A 75 2.20 2.21 1.36
N GLU A 76 0.93 1.86 1.15
CA GLU A 76 0.04 1.35 2.21
C GLU A 76 0.50 -0.01 2.78
N PRO A 77 0.69 -1.09 1.99
CA PRO A 77 1.14 -2.36 2.54
C PRO A 77 2.53 -2.28 3.20
N TYR A 78 3.42 -1.42 2.71
CA TYR A 78 4.68 -1.15 3.40
C TYR A 78 4.47 -0.40 4.72
N THR A 79 3.57 0.59 4.76
CA THR A 79 3.19 1.29 5.99
C THR A 79 2.66 0.31 7.05
N ILE A 80 1.77 -0.61 6.65
CA ILE A 80 1.26 -1.67 7.52
C ILE A 80 2.41 -2.52 8.06
N ALA A 81 3.33 -2.96 7.20
CA ALA A 81 4.48 -3.76 7.62
C ALA A 81 5.35 -3.01 8.65
N MET A 82 5.61 -1.71 8.42
CA MET A 82 6.37 -0.86 9.35
C MET A 82 5.68 -0.79 10.72
N VAL A 83 4.37 -0.56 10.75
CA VAL A 83 3.58 -0.47 11.99
C VAL A 83 3.61 -1.79 12.77
N LEU A 84 3.41 -2.93 12.09
CA LEU A 84 3.46 -4.24 12.73
C LEU A 84 4.83 -4.53 13.34
N ARG A 85 5.91 -4.17 12.63
CA ARG A 85 7.28 -4.31 13.13
C ARG A 85 7.53 -3.41 14.34
N GLU A 86 7.05 -2.18 14.33
CA GLU A 86 7.21 -1.23 15.44
C GLU A 86 6.46 -1.67 16.70
N CYS A 87 5.35 -2.39 16.54
CA CYS A 87 4.59 -2.97 17.66
C CYS A 87 5.08 -4.37 18.07
N GLY A 88 6.21 -4.82 17.51
CA GLY A 88 7.00 -5.94 18.02
C GLY A 88 6.80 -7.29 17.33
N LEU A 89 5.96 -7.38 16.29
CA LEU A 89 5.74 -8.64 15.58
C LEU A 89 6.93 -8.98 14.69
N ALA A 90 7.41 -10.22 14.73
CA ALA A 90 8.36 -10.78 13.76
C ALA A 90 7.73 -10.92 12.37
N TYR A 91 8.57 -10.93 11.31
CA TYR A 91 8.10 -11.12 9.94
C TYR A 91 7.37 -12.46 9.72
N SER A 92 7.65 -13.47 10.53
CA SER A 92 6.94 -14.76 10.50
C SER A 92 5.53 -14.71 11.10
N GLU A 93 5.22 -13.67 11.87
CA GLU A 93 3.96 -13.52 12.59
C GLU A 93 2.89 -12.78 11.80
N PHE A 94 3.21 -12.32 10.58
CA PHE A 94 2.22 -11.69 9.71
C PHE A 94 2.46 -11.95 8.22
N ARG A 95 1.41 -11.80 7.44
CA ARG A 95 1.43 -11.75 5.97
C ARG A 95 0.56 -10.61 5.50
N ILE A 96 1.05 -9.86 4.52
CA ILE A 96 0.31 -8.77 3.90
C ILE A 96 0.07 -9.16 2.44
N HIS A 97 -1.20 -9.25 2.09
CA HIS A 97 -1.67 -9.47 0.74
C HIS A 97 -2.06 -8.13 0.15
N ALA A 98 -1.38 -7.71 -0.92
CA ALA A 98 -1.61 -6.43 -1.56
C ALA A 98 -1.99 -6.65 -3.01
N TYR A 99 -3.13 -6.08 -3.46
CA TYR A 99 -3.51 -6.14 -4.87
C TYR A 99 -4.00 -4.79 -5.37
N ASP A 100 -3.82 -4.59 -6.68
CA ASP A 100 -4.32 -3.46 -7.44
C ASP A 100 -4.70 -3.96 -8.83
N ILE A 101 -5.65 -3.28 -9.47
CA ILE A 101 -6.05 -3.59 -10.85
C ILE A 101 -5.07 -3.01 -11.86
N ASN A 102 -4.31 -1.98 -11.50
CA ASN A 102 -3.28 -1.37 -12.33
C ASN A 102 -1.97 -2.15 -12.19
N GLY A 103 -1.64 -2.98 -13.18
CA GLY A 103 -0.41 -3.77 -13.17
C GLY A 103 0.87 -2.93 -13.15
N ALA A 104 0.85 -1.71 -13.69
CA ALA A 104 2.03 -0.86 -13.75
C ALA A 104 2.44 -0.32 -12.37
N VAL A 105 1.47 -0.10 -11.47
CA VAL A 105 1.77 0.32 -10.09
C VAL A 105 2.17 -0.85 -9.20
N LEU A 106 1.64 -2.05 -9.46
CA LEU A 106 2.11 -3.26 -8.77
C LEU A 106 3.59 -3.52 -9.02
N GLU A 107 4.10 -3.27 -10.23
CA GLU A 107 5.55 -3.39 -10.49
C GLU A 107 6.37 -2.39 -9.67
N LYS A 108 5.88 -1.16 -9.49
CA LYS A 108 6.52 -0.17 -8.60
C LYS A 108 6.51 -0.66 -7.14
N ALA A 109 5.38 -1.22 -6.70
CA ALA A 109 5.26 -1.81 -5.37
C ALA A 109 6.25 -2.95 -5.15
N ARG A 110 6.46 -3.81 -6.15
CA ARG A 110 7.44 -4.92 -6.06
C ARG A 110 8.88 -4.44 -6.00
N GLN A 111 9.20 -3.34 -6.69
CA GLN A 111 10.54 -2.75 -6.66
C GLN A 111 10.83 -2.06 -5.32
N GLY A 112 9.82 -1.48 -4.68
CA GLY A 112 9.97 -0.80 -3.39
C GLY A 112 10.84 0.45 -3.46
N LEU A 113 11.00 1.05 -4.64
CA LEU A 113 11.79 2.26 -4.86
C LEU A 113 10.86 3.48 -4.92
N TYR A 114 10.99 4.36 -3.92
CA TYR A 114 10.10 5.50 -3.74
C TYR A 114 10.85 6.83 -3.83
N SER A 115 10.19 7.83 -4.40
CA SER A 115 10.73 9.20 -4.46
C SER A 115 10.30 10.00 -3.23
N ASN A 116 10.91 11.17 -3.00
CA ASN A 116 10.52 12.10 -1.93
C ASN A 116 9.02 12.43 -1.92
N HIS A 117 8.36 12.39 -3.07
CA HIS A 117 6.92 12.64 -3.17
C HIS A 117 6.10 11.62 -2.36
N SER A 118 6.51 10.35 -2.33
CA SER A 118 5.83 9.30 -1.54
C SER A 118 5.99 9.51 -0.03
N PHE A 119 6.97 10.31 0.40
CA PHE A 119 7.26 10.62 1.81
C PHE A 119 6.76 12.01 2.23
N ARG A 120 5.83 12.61 1.48
CA ARG A 120 5.31 13.96 1.79
C ARG A 120 4.65 14.09 3.18
N SER A 121 4.18 12.99 3.76
CA SER A 121 3.70 12.94 5.15
C SER A 121 4.80 12.72 6.20
N ALA A 122 6.05 12.41 5.81
CA ALA A 122 7.11 12.04 6.74
C ALA A 122 7.56 13.17 7.68
N ASN A 123 7.21 14.43 7.37
CA ASN A 123 7.38 15.55 8.29
C ASN A 123 6.33 15.59 9.42
N ARG A 124 5.32 14.71 9.41
CA ARG A 124 4.41 14.50 10.53
C ARG A 124 4.96 13.40 11.43
N THR A 125 5.10 13.72 12.71
CA THR A 125 5.36 12.70 13.73
C THR A 125 4.09 11.90 13.93
N ILE A 126 4.10 10.63 13.52
CA ILE A 126 3.01 9.70 13.81
C ILE A 126 3.23 9.15 15.20
N VAL A 127 2.32 9.49 16.10
CA VAL A 127 2.36 9.05 17.49
C VAL A 127 1.62 7.73 17.57
N LEU A 128 2.36 6.63 17.57
CA LEU A 128 1.79 5.33 17.90
C LEU A 128 1.39 5.27 19.38
N PRO A 129 0.45 4.38 19.75
CA PRO A 129 0.05 4.17 21.13
C PRO A 129 1.26 3.90 22.03
N LYS A 130 1.23 4.38 23.28
CA LYS A 130 2.33 4.22 24.26
C LYS A 130 2.76 2.76 24.51
N SER A 131 1.93 1.79 24.10
CA SER A 131 2.19 0.36 24.17
C SER A 131 3.19 -0.14 23.12
N CYS A 132 3.35 0.52 21.96
CA CYS A 132 4.46 0.22 21.04
C CYS A 132 5.70 0.91 21.62
N GLY A 133 6.69 0.12 22.05
CA GLY A 133 7.79 0.54 22.95
C GLY A 133 8.77 1.59 22.41
N ARG A 134 8.55 2.17 21.22
CA ARG A 134 9.35 3.24 20.62
C ARG A 134 8.43 4.27 19.96
N ARG A 135 8.72 5.55 20.24
CA ARG A 135 7.75 6.66 20.09
C ARG A 135 7.65 7.28 18.71
N LEU A 136 8.50 6.94 17.74
CA LEU A 136 8.54 7.67 16.47
C LEU A 136 8.92 6.75 15.30
N ILE A 137 8.02 6.65 14.32
CA ILE A 137 8.34 6.15 12.98
C ILE A 137 9.02 7.28 12.17
N LEU A 138 10.09 7.88 12.69
CA LEU A 138 10.86 8.89 11.96
C LEU A 138 12.12 8.33 11.29
N MET A 139 12.48 7.07 11.52
CA MET A 139 13.84 6.59 11.23
C MET A 139 13.96 5.63 10.04
N TRP A 140 12.91 5.47 9.23
CA TRP A 140 12.96 4.63 8.03
C TRP A 140 12.93 5.44 6.71
N ALA A 141 12.81 6.76 6.79
CA ALA A 141 12.80 7.65 5.61
C ALA A 141 14.19 8.26 5.28
N ILE A 142 15.22 7.91 6.06
CA ILE A 142 16.58 8.45 5.90
C ILE A 142 17.59 7.31 6.08
N TYR A 143 17.65 6.34 5.17
CA TYR A 143 18.86 5.57 4.82
C TYR A 143 18.63 4.82 3.51
#